data_AF-A0A228K472-F1
#
_entry.id   AF-A0A228K472-F1
#
_cell.length_a   1.000
_cell.length_b   1.000
_cell.length_c   1.000
_cell.angle_alpha   90.00
_cell.angle_beta   90.00
_cell.angle_gamma   90.00
#
_symmetry.space_group_name_H-M   'P 1'
#
loop_
_entity.id
_entity.type
_entity.pdbx_description
1 polymer ?
#
loop_
_entity_poly.entity_id
_entity_poly.type
_entity_poly.pdbx_seq_one_letter_code
_entity_poly.pdbx_strand_id
1 'polypeptide(L)'
;MNPKAHEPTSLPAPGPDALAQSETLAAQLRDEIAAAGGWLPFDRFMERALYAPGLGYYSGGARKFGRRADDGSDFVTAPELSPLFAQTLAQPVAEALAASGTRSVMEFGAGTGKLAAGLLAALDALGVELDAYLIVDLSGELRERQRDTITAAAPALAAKVRWLDALPERFDGVVVGNEVLDAMPVRLFAKAGGAWHERGVALDARQAFVFEDRPAAPAGLPPVLAGLDDAADGYVTETHEAALAFTRTVCTMLGRGAVLLVDYGFPAHEYYHPQRDRGTLMCHYRHHAHDDPFLYPGLQDITAHVEFTGIYDAAVATGADLLGYTSQARFLLNAGITDALSAIDPSDIHAFLPAANAVQKLISEAEMGELFKVIAFSRGIDGTLDAFARGDRSHAL
;
A
#
# COMPACT_ATOMS: atom_id res chain seq x y z
N MET A 1 30.02 11.59 -11.27
CA MET A 1 30.88 10.77 -10.38
C MET A 1 30.27 10.90 -8.99
N ASN A 2 29.69 9.85 -8.43
CA ASN A 2 28.95 9.94 -7.16
C ASN A 2 29.96 10.19 -6.00
N PRO A 3 29.93 11.35 -5.33
CA PRO A 3 30.85 11.64 -4.23
C PRO A 3 30.64 10.74 -3.00
N LYS A 4 29.54 9.96 -2.95
CA LYS A 4 29.22 9.01 -1.87
C LYS A 4 29.57 7.55 -2.18
N ALA A 5 30.23 7.25 -3.30
CA ALA A 5 30.51 5.87 -3.75
C ALA A 5 31.57 5.10 -2.91
N HIS A 6 32.15 5.71 -1.89
CA HIS A 6 33.24 5.12 -1.08
C HIS A 6 32.86 4.85 0.38
N GLU A 7 31.61 4.98 0.78
CA GLU A 7 31.14 4.51 2.08
C GLU A 7 30.60 3.07 1.97
N PRO A 8 30.86 2.19 2.96
CA PRO A 8 30.42 0.78 2.95
C PRO A 8 28.89 0.58 2.94
N THR A 9 28.13 1.67 2.94
CA THR A 9 26.66 1.81 2.90
C THR A 9 26.17 2.62 1.69
N SER A 10 26.93 2.66 0.58
CA SER A 10 26.55 3.47 -0.58
C SER A 10 25.40 2.82 -1.37
N LEU A 11 24.25 3.49 -1.41
CA LEU A 11 23.12 3.08 -2.25
C LEU A 11 23.56 2.96 -3.73
N PRO A 12 23.11 1.92 -4.44
CA PRO A 12 23.60 1.58 -5.77
C PRO A 12 23.20 2.62 -6.82
N ALA A 13 24.16 3.30 -7.47
CA ALA A 13 23.85 4.37 -8.41
C ALA A 13 22.94 3.92 -9.58
N PRO A 14 21.98 4.76 -10.02
CA PRO A 14 21.16 4.48 -11.18
C PRO A 14 21.97 4.52 -12.48
N GLY A 15 21.46 3.85 -13.52
CA GLY A 15 21.99 3.99 -14.88
C GLY A 15 21.73 5.40 -15.45
N PRO A 16 22.40 5.79 -16.54
CA PRO A 16 22.35 7.15 -17.09
C PRO A 16 20.94 7.59 -17.49
N ASP A 17 20.15 6.72 -18.12
CA ASP A 17 18.79 7.07 -18.57
C ASP A 17 17.84 7.27 -17.39
N ALA A 18 17.92 6.40 -16.38
CA ALA A 18 17.13 6.53 -15.16
C ALA A 18 17.52 7.81 -14.39
N LEU A 19 18.83 8.09 -14.28
CA LEU A 19 19.31 9.31 -13.66
C LEU A 19 18.80 10.56 -14.38
N ALA A 20 18.80 10.58 -15.71
CA ALA A 20 18.28 11.70 -16.50
C ALA A 20 16.77 11.92 -16.28
N GLN A 21 15.98 10.85 -16.13
CA GLN A 21 14.56 10.95 -15.76
C GLN A 21 14.39 11.56 -14.36
N SER A 22 15.18 11.10 -13.40
CA SER A 22 15.17 11.63 -12.04
C SER A 22 15.57 13.11 -11.99
N GLU A 23 16.61 13.49 -12.73
CA GLU A 23 17.05 14.89 -12.83
C GLU A 23 15.99 15.78 -13.47
N THR A 24 15.25 15.26 -14.45
CA THR A 24 14.11 15.95 -15.08
C THR A 24 12.99 16.19 -14.07
N LEU A 25 12.60 15.16 -13.31
CA LEU A 25 11.58 15.30 -12.27
C LEU A 25 12.03 16.24 -11.14
N ALA A 26 13.29 16.13 -10.71
CA ALA A 26 13.87 17.01 -9.71
C ALA A 26 13.88 18.48 -10.18
N ALA A 27 14.13 18.74 -11.47
CA ALA A 27 14.02 20.09 -12.02
C ALA A 27 12.59 20.63 -11.96
N GLN A 28 11.59 19.83 -12.35
CA GLN A 28 10.18 20.23 -12.26
C GLN A 28 9.74 20.51 -10.82
N LEU A 29 10.20 19.70 -9.86
CA LEU A 29 9.94 19.90 -8.43
C LEU A 29 10.57 21.20 -7.92
N ARG A 30 11.81 21.52 -8.33
CA ARG A 30 12.46 22.79 -7.98
C ARG A 30 11.68 24.00 -8.50
N ASP A 31 11.22 23.94 -9.75
CA ASP A 31 10.42 25.00 -10.35
C ASP A 31 9.07 25.16 -9.64
N GLU A 32 8.43 24.05 -9.25
CA GLU A 32 7.17 24.06 -8.51
C GLU A 32 7.33 24.66 -7.10
N ILE A 33 8.39 24.29 -6.38
CA ILE A 33 8.74 24.89 -5.07
C ILE A 33 8.95 26.40 -5.22
N ALA A 34 9.70 26.84 -6.24
CA ALA A 34 9.93 28.26 -6.48
C ALA A 34 8.61 29.01 -6.78
N ALA A 35 7.76 28.43 -7.64
CA ALA A 35 6.45 29.00 -7.98
C ALA A 35 5.48 29.07 -6.78
N ALA A 36 5.59 28.14 -5.83
CA ALA A 36 4.81 28.10 -4.60
C ALA A 36 5.32 29.05 -3.50
N GLY A 37 6.34 29.87 -3.78
CA GLY A 37 6.92 30.78 -2.78
C GLY A 37 7.99 30.12 -1.90
N GLY A 38 8.68 29.12 -2.43
CA GLY A 38 9.86 28.49 -1.82
C GLY A 38 9.58 27.29 -0.94
N TRP A 39 8.36 26.76 -0.91
CA TRP A 39 8.00 25.62 -0.06
C TRP A 39 6.78 24.88 -0.58
N LEU A 40 6.80 23.55 -0.44
CA LEU A 40 5.66 22.68 -0.69
C LEU A 40 5.35 21.85 0.55
N PRO A 41 4.08 21.52 0.81
CA PRO A 41 3.76 20.49 1.78
C PRO A 41 4.30 19.13 1.30
N PHE A 42 4.63 18.23 2.23
CA PHE A 42 5.30 16.98 1.89
C PHE A 42 4.43 16.05 1.02
N ASP A 43 3.11 16.06 1.22
CA ASP A 43 2.16 15.30 0.41
C ASP A 43 2.27 15.67 -1.08
N ARG A 44 2.43 16.96 -1.40
CA ARG A 44 2.61 17.42 -2.77
C ARG A 44 3.96 16.98 -3.35
N PHE A 45 5.02 17.00 -2.56
CA PHE A 45 6.31 16.46 -2.99
C PHE A 45 6.21 14.95 -3.28
N MET A 46 5.63 14.20 -2.35
CA MET A 46 5.44 12.75 -2.45
C MET A 46 4.55 12.39 -3.65
N GLU A 47 3.44 13.12 -3.86
CA GLU A 47 2.57 12.97 -5.03
C GLU A 47 3.34 13.12 -6.34
N ARG A 48 4.19 14.14 -6.46
CA ARG A 48 5.02 14.35 -7.67
C ARG A 48 6.10 13.29 -7.80
N ALA A 49 6.78 12.92 -6.72
CA ALA A 49 7.82 11.90 -6.72
C ALA A 49 7.28 10.53 -7.13
N LEU A 50 6.06 10.19 -6.69
CA LEU A 50 5.45 8.88 -6.93
C LEU A 50 4.56 8.84 -8.16
N TYR A 51 3.79 9.89 -8.46
CA TYR A 51 2.69 9.81 -9.42
C TYR A 51 2.75 10.84 -10.56
N ALA A 52 3.85 11.61 -10.69
CA ALA A 52 4.00 12.52 -11.83
C ALA A 52 3.89 11.73 -13.16
N PRO A 53 2.98 12.10 -14.08
CA PRO A 53 2.80 11.37 -15.33
C PRO A 53 4.12 11.22 -16.12
N GLY A 54 4.51 9.97 -16.42
CA GLY A 54 5.72 9.63 -17.17
C GLY A 54 7.03 9.71 -16.40
N LEU A 55 7.05 10.26 -15.17
CA LEU A 55 8.29 10.49 -14.40
C LEU A 55 8.25 9.96 -12.97
N GLY A 56 7.06 9.87 -12.37
CA GLY A 56 6.88 9.41 -11.00
C GLY A 56 7.19 7.92 -10.83
N TYR A 57 7.49 7.53 -9.60
CA TYR A 57 7.83 6.15 -9.26
C TYR A 57 6.76 5.11 -9.64
N TYR A 58 5.46 5.40 -9.61
CA TYR A 58 4.41 4.48 -10.08
C TYR A 58 3.91 4.79 -11.50
N SER A 59 4.48 5.82 -12.15
CA SER A 59 4.04 6.34 -13.45
C SER A 59 5.15 6.45 -14.50
N GLY A 60 6.27 5.77 -14.29
CA GLY A 60 7.41 5.71 -15.22
C GLY A 60 7.86 4.28 -15.53
N GLY A 61 8.34 4.04 -16.75
CA GLY A 61 8.57 2.70 -17.31
C GLY A 61 9.75 1.86 -16.74
N ALA A 62 10.39 2.27 -15.64
CA ALA A 62 11.42 1.44 -15.01
C ALA A 62 10.80 0.21 -14.32
N ARG A 63 11.44 -0.97 -14.43
CA ARG A 63 11.03 -2.19 -13.71
C ARG A 63 11.21 -1.98 -12.21
N LYS A 64 10.15 -2.20 -11.42
CA LYS A 64 10.08 -1.87 -9.97
C LYS A 64 9.66 -3.03 -9.07
N PHE A 65 8.78 -3.91 -9.57
CA PHE A 65 8.27 -5.07 -8.84
C PHE A 65 8.99 -6.38 -9.22
N GLY A 66 9.39 -7.14 -8.21
CA GLY A 66 10.15 -8.39 -8.32
C GLY A 66 10.56 -8.95 -6.95
N ARG A 67 11.52 -9.88 -6.92
CA ARG A 67 11.94 -10.60 -5.71
C ARG A 67 13.32 -10.21 -5.21
N ARG A 68 14.18 -9.64 -6.06
CA ARG A 68 15.60 -9.44 -5.78
C ARG A 68 16.19 -8.26 -6.54
N ALA A 69 17.24 -7.64 -6.02
CA ALA A 69 17.90 -6.51 -6.68
C ALA A 69 18.45 -6.85 -8.09
N ASP A 70 18.74 -8.13 -8.39
CA ASP A 70 19.22 -8.60 -9.70
C ASP A 70 18.13 -8.65 -10.79
N ASP A 71 16.85 -8.72 -10.40
CA ASP A 71 15.71 -8.59 -11.33
C ASP A 71 15.28 -7.13 -11.56
N GLY A 72 15.94 -6.20 -10.86
CA GLY A 72 15.71 -4.76 -10.95
C GLY A 72 14.60 -4.24 -10.03
N SER A 73 14.05 -5.07 -9.14
CA SER A 73 13.04 -4.63 -8.17
C SER A 73 13.59 -3.84 -6.99
N ASP A 74 12.73 -3.01 -6.40
CA ASP A 74 13.09 -2.22 -5.21
C ASP A 74 12.62 -2.87 -3.89
N PHE A 75 11.51 -3.62 -3.91
CA PHE A 75 10.96 -4.34 -2.76
C PHE A 75 10.15 -5.58 -3.20
N VAL A 76 9.75 -6.40 -2.23
CA VAL A 76 8.99 -7.64 -2.44
C VAL A 76 7.65 -7.57 -1.72
N THR A 77 6.56 -7.74 -2.46
CA THR A 77 5.19 -7.75 -1.92
C THR A 77 4.66 -9.18 -1.71
N ALA A 78 3.60 -9.35 -0.92
CA ALA A 78 3.03 -10.68 -0.62
C ALA A 78 2.65 -11.49 -1.89
N PRO A 79 2.01 -10.91 -2.93
CA PRO A 79 1.72 -11.61 -4.18
C PRO A 79 2.96 -12.07 -4.95
N GLU A 80 4.08 -11.36 -4.78
CA GLU A 80 5.35 -11.71 -5.41
C GLU A 80 6.03 -12.88 -4.67
N LEU A 81 5.77 -13.09 -3.38
CA LEU A 81 6.39 -14.16 -2.56
C LEU A 81 5.88 -15.56 -2.89
N SER A 82 4.57 -15.75 -3.04
CA SER A 82 3.99 -17.08 -3.29
C SER A 82 2.56 -17.03 -3.84
N PRO A 83 2.18 -17.95 -4.75
CA PRO A 83 0.79 -18.16 -5.14
C PRO A 83 -0.15 -18.46 -3.96
N LEU A 84 0.38 -18.99 -2.85
CA LEU A 84 -0.40 -19.34 -1.66
C LEU A 84 -1.11 -18.14 -1.04
N PHE A 85 -0.56 -16.92 -1.18
CA PHE A 85 -1.23 -15.71 -0.67
C PHE A 85 -2.56 -15.48 -1.38
N ALA A 86 -2.57 -15.46 -2.72
CA ALA A 86 -3.79 -15.29 -3.50
C ALA A 86 -4.78 -16.44 -3.32
N GLN A 87 -4.29 -17.69 -3.22
CA GLN A 87 -5.13 -18.86 -2.96
C GLN A 87 -5.82 -18.79 -1.59
N THR A 88 -5.11 -18.29 -0.58
CA THR A 88 -5.66 -18.10 0.77
C THR A 88 -6.66 -16.94 0.77
N LEU A 89 -6.31 -15.80 0.17
CA LEU A 89 -7.17 -14.62 0.09
C LEU A 89 -8.47 -14.89 -0.69
N ALA A 90 -8.45 -15.83 -1.65
CA ALA A 90 -9.65 -16.23 -2.38
C ALA A 90 -10.76 -16.80 -1.48
N GLN A 91 -10.44 -17.38 -0.32
CA GLN A 91 -11.44 -17.93 0.61
C GLN A 91 -12.36 -16.84 1.18
N PRO A 92 -11.88 -15.79 1.89
CA PRO A 92 -12.73 -14.72 2.38
C PRO A 92 -13.34 -13.87 1.23
N VAL A 93 -12.68 -13.77 0.08
CA VAL A 93 -13.28 -13.12 -1.10
C VAL A 93 -14.48 -13.90 -1.61
N ALA A 94 -14.38 -15.23 -1.75
CA ALA A 94 -15.49 -16.10 -2.13
C ALA A 94 -16.64 -16.04 -1.11
N GLU A 95 -16.32 -16.05 0.18
CA GLU A 95 -17.29 -15.93 1.27
C GLU A 95 -18.04 -14.59 1.19
N ALA A 96 -17.32 -13.48 1.01
CA ALA A 96 -17.93 -12.15 0.88
C ALA A 96 -18.79 -12.01 -0.38
N LEU A 97 -18.37 -12.56 -1.53
CA LEU A 97 -19.16 -12.61 -2.75
C LEU A 97 -20.47 -13.39 -2.54
N ALA A 98 -20.39 -14.56 -1.89
CA ALA A 98 -21.53 -15.40 -1.60
C ALA A 98 -22.50 -14.73 -0.61
N ALA A 99 -21.99 -14.20 0.52
CA ALA A 99 -22.78 -13.56 1.56
C ALA A 99 -23.51 -12.31 1.05
N SER A 100 -22.89 -11.56 0.14
CA SER A 100 -23.50 -10.38 -0.48
C SER A 100 -24.33 -10.68 -1.73
N GLY A 101 -24.30 -11.90 -2.26
CA GLY A 101 -24.91 -12.22 -3.55
C GLY A 101 -24.38 -11.35 -4.69
N THR A 102 -23.07 -11.11 -4.72
CA THR A 102 -22.37 -10.35 -5.78
C THR A 102 -21.36 -11.25 -6.51
N ARG A 103 -20.92 -10.83 -7.70
CA ARG A 103 -20.12 -11.67 -8.62
C ARG A 103 -18.98 -10.91 -9.31
N SER A 104 -18.57 -9.78 -8.77
CA SER A 104 -17.48 -8.97 -9.35
C SER A 104 -16.42 -8.67 -8.31
N VAL A 105 -15.16 -8.67 -8.75
CA VAL A 105 -14.02 -8.23 -7.94
C VAL A 105 -13.43 -6.95 -8.55
N MET A 106 -13.01 -6.01 -7.73
CA MET A 106 -12.25 -4.83 -8.14
C MET A 106 -10.95 -4.76 -7.36
N GLU A 107 -9.81 -4.69 -8.05
CA GLU A 107 -8.49 -4.55 -7.45
C GLU A 107 -7.93 -3.16 -7.74
N PHE A 108 -7.51 -2.46 -6.68
CA PHE A 108 -6.74 -1.23 -6.78
C PHE A 108 -5.25 -1.56 -6.69
N GLY A 109 -4.42 -0.96 -7.55
CA GLY A 109 -2.97 -1.14 -7.47
C GLY A 109 -2.53 -2.57 -7.79
N ALA A 110 -2.97 -3.13 -8.93
CA ALA A 110 -2.78 -4.56 -9.22
C ALA A 110 -1.32 -4.96 -9.50
N GLY A 111 -0.39 -4.01 -9.43
CA GLY A 111 1.06 -4.23 -9.58
C GLY A 111 1.38 -4.97 -10.88
N THR A 112 1.95 -6.17 -10.77
CA THR A 112 2.30 -7.02 -11.91
C THR A 112 1.14 -7.86 -12.45
N GLY A 113 -0.01 -7.88 -11.78
CA GLY A 113 -1.17 -8.73 -12.10
C GLY A 113 -1.09 -10.14 -11.51
N LYS A 114 -0.10 -10.44 -10.66
CA LYS A 114 0.02 -11.75 -10.01
C LYS A 114 -1.11 -12.04 -9.02
N LEU A 115 -1.52 -11.04 -8.23
CA LEU A 115 -2.64 -11.20 -7.32
C LEU A 115 -3.95 -11.43 -8.10
N ALA A 116 -4.23 -10.61 -9.12
CA ALA A 116 -5.34 -10.80 -10.04
C ALA A 116 -5.38 -12.22 -10.64
N ALA A 117 -4.27 -12.68 -11.23
CA ALA A 117 -4.19 -14.00 -11.83
C ALA A 117 -4.42 -15.12 -10.80
N GLY A 118 -3.84 -14.98 -9.60
CA GLY A 118 -3.99 -15.95 -8.51
C GLY A 118 -5.42 -16.00 -7.96
N LEU A 119 -6.05 -14.85 -7.72
CA LEU A 119 -7.43 -14.77 -7.25
C LEU A 119 -8.41 -15.32 -8.29
N LEU A 120 -8.24 -14.97 -9.57
CA LEU A 120 -9.06 -15.54 -10.65
C LEU A 120 -9.00 -17.06 -10.65
N ALA A 121 -7.79 -17.63 -10.67
CA ALA A 121 -7.61 -19.08 -10.70
C ALA A 121 -8.13 -19.77 -9.43
N ALA A 122 -7.90 -19.18 -8.26
CA ALA A 122 -8.34 -19.75 -6.99
C ALA A 122 -9.87 -19.67 -6.82
N LEU A 123 -10.50 -18.55 -7.20
CA LEU A 123 -11.96 -18.42 -7.17
C LEU A 123 -12.63 -19.40 -8.15
N ASP A 124 -12.08 -19.58 -9.35
CA ASP A 124 -12.56 -20.57 -10.31
C ASP A 124 -12.45 -21.99 -9.76
N ALA A 125 -11.33 -22.32 -9.10
CA ALA A 125 -11.14 -23.62 -8.44
C ALA A 125 -12.12 -23.84 -7.26
N LEU A 126 -12.60 -22.78 -6.62
CA LEU A 126 -13.66 -22.83 -5.60
C LEU A 126 -15.07 -22.91 -6.20
N GLY A 127 -15.19 -22.89 -7.53
CA GLY A 127 -16.48 -22.87 -8.24
C GLY A 127 -17.17 -21.50 -8.21
N VAL A 128 -16.45 -20.43 -7.87
CA VAL A 128 -16.95 -19.07 -7.87
C VAL A 128 -16.77 -18.45 -9.25
N GLU A 129 -17.86 -18.40 -10.01
CA GLU A 129 -17.83 -17.74 -11.30
C GLU A 129 -17.99 -16.22 -11.15
N LEU A 130 -16.95 -15.48 -11.50
CA LEU A 130 -17.03 -14.02 -11.62
C LEU A 130 -17.66 -13.59 -12.94
N ASP A 131 -18.43 -12.49 -12.90
CA ASP A 131 -18.91 -11.75 -14.06
C ASP A 131 -17.82 -10.81 -14.60
N ALA A 132 -17.04 -10.21 -13.71
CA ALA A 132 -15.90 -9.35 -14.06
C ALA A 132 -14.84 -9.30 -12.95
N TYR A 133 -13.59 -9.10 -13.37
CA TYR A 133 -12.48 -8.69 -12.50
C TYR A 133 -11.97 -7.33 -13.00
N LEU A 134 -12.17 -6.29 -12.20
CA LEU A 134 -11.90 -4.91 -12.57
C LEU A 134 -10.56 -4.48 -11.96
N ILE A 135 -9.65 -3.94 -12.76
CA ILE A 135 -8.37 -3.40 -12.28
C ILE A 135 -8.43 -1.87 -12.38
N VAL A 136 -8.09 -1.19 -11.30
CA VAL A 136 -7.94 0.27 -11.22
C VAL A 136 -6.48 0.60 -10.92
N ASP A 137 -5.80 1.20 -11.89
CA ASP A 137 -4.45 1.72 -11.75
C ASP A 137 -4.36 3.15 -12.28
N LEU A 138 -3.59 3.98 -11.57
CA LEU A 138 -3.37 5.38 -11.94
C LEU A 138 -2.50 5.54 -13.20
N SER A 139 -1.64 4.56 -13.51
CA SER A 139 -0.80 4.56 -14.70
C SER A 139 -1.20 3.45 -15.67
N GLY A 140 -1.36 3.81 -16.95
CA GLY A 140 -1.65 2.84 -18.01
C GLY A 140 -0.49 1.87 -18.30
N GLU A 141 0.71 2.18 -17.79
CA GLU A 141 1.95 1.45 -18.09
C GLU A 141 1.96 0.02 -17.53
N LEU A 142 1.33 -0.22 -16.38
CA LEU A 142 1.25 -1.56 -15.80
C LEU A 142 0.24 -2.48 -16.51
N ARG A 143 -0.69 -1.91 -17.28
CA ARG A 143 -1.79 -2.66 -17.91
C ARG A 143 -1.30 -3.75 -18.86
N GLU A 144 -0.26 -3.46 -19.64
CA GLU A 144 0.33 -4.45 -20.55
C GLU A 144 0.97 -5.61 -19.77
N ARG A 145 1.79 -5.30 -18.76
CA ARG A 145 2.42 -6.31 -17.90
C ARG A 145 1.40 -7.17 -17.16
N GLN A 146 0.33 -6.56 -16.67
CA GLN A 146 -0.77 -7.27 -16.00
C GLN A 146 -1.49 -8.19 -16.97
N ARG A 147 -1.80 -7.71 -18.18
CA ARG A 147 -2.44 -8.51 -19.23
C ARG A 147 -1.59 -9.72 -19.59
N ASP A 148 -0.28 -9.55 -19.76
CA ASP A 148 0.64 -10.65 -20.06
C ASP A 148 0.67 -11.67 -18.92
N THR A 149 0.80 -11.20 -17.68
CA THR A 149 0.82 -12.07 -16.48
C THR A 149 -0.46 -12.87 -16.35
N ILE A 150 -1.62 -12.22 -16.47
CA ILE A 150 -2.94 -12.85 -16.35
C ILE A 150 -3.18 -13.82 -17.51
N THR A 151 -2.82 -13.45 -18.75
CA THR A 151 -3.00 -14.32 -19.92
C THR A 151 -2.11 -15.56 -19.83
N ALA A 152 -0.89 -15.42 -19.32
CA ALA A 152 0.03 -16.54 -19.12
C ALA A 152 -0.41 -17.48 -17.98
N ALA A 153 -0.90 -16.93 -16.87
CA ALA A 153 -1.21 -17.71 -15.66
C ALA A 153 -2.67 -18.22 -15.61
N ALA A 154 -3.62 -17.48 -16.19
CA ALA A 154 -5.06 -17.80 -16.16
C ALA A 154 -5.74 -17.52 -17.52
N PRO A 155 -5.30 -18.15 -18.63
CA PRO A 155 -5.73 -17.81 -19.98
C PRO A 155 -7.24 -17.91 -20.21
N ALA A 156 -7.90 -18.92 -19.63
CA ALA A 156 -9.34 -19.12 -19.77
C ALA A 156 -10.17 -18.03 -19.04
N LEU A 157 -9.57 -17.36 -18.06
CA LEU A 157 -10.22 -16.36 -17.22
C LEU A 157 -9.84 -14.93 -17.61
N ALA A 158 -8.78 -14.75 -18.41
CA ALA A 158 -8.29 -13.43 -18.84
C ALA A 158 -9.36 -12.56 -19.52
N ALA A 159 -10.32 -13.18 -20.21
CA ALA A 159 -11.44 -12.48 -20.85
C ALA A 159 -12.40 -11.79 -19.86
N LYS A 160 -12.37 -12.16 -18.58
CA LYS A 160 -13.17 -11.54 -17.51
C LYS A 160 -12.54 -10.24 -16.98
N VAL A 161 -11.27 -9.98 -17.32
CA VAL A 161 -10.52 -8.84 -16.77
C VAL A 161 -10.79 -7.57 -17.57
N ARG A 162 -11.08 -6.47 -16.87
CA ARG A 162 -11.28 -5.15 -17.46
C ARG A 162 -10.48 -4.12 -16.67
N TRP A 163 -9.83 -3.21 -17.39
CA TRP A 163 -9.12 -2.07 -16.78
C TRP A 163 -10.03 -0.86 -16.83
N LEU A 164 -10.17 -0.16 -15.71
CA LEU A 164 -10.98 1.04 -15.60
C LEU A 164 -10.12 2.29 -15.72
N ASP A 165 -10.59 3.26 -16.50
CA ASP A 165 -10.01 4.61 -16.58
C ASP A 165 -10.64 5.57 -15.56
N ALA A 166 -11.83 5.23 -15.06
CA ALA A 166 -12.56 5.99 -14.06
C ALA A 166 -13.33 5.04 -13.14
N LEU A 167 -13.50 5.45 -11.89
CA LEU A 167 -14.34 4.72 -10.94
C LEU A 167 -15.81 4.79 -11.36
N PRO A 168 -16.56 3.67 -11.23
CA PRO A 168 -18.00 3.74 -11.40
C PRO A 168 -18.64 4.55 -10.26
N GLU A 169 -19.81 5.13 -10.49
CA GLU A 169 -20.58 5.80 -9.43
C GLU A 169 -20.97 4.83 -8.30
N ARG A 170 -21.18 3.55 -8.67
CA ARG A 170 -21.54 2.48 -7.75
C ARG A 170 -20.91 1.16 -8.19
N PHE A 171 -20.47 0.36 -7.22
CA PHE A 171 -19.93 -0.98 -7.42
C PHE A 171 -20.59 -1.97 -6.45
N ASP A 172 -21.09 -3.09 -6.97
CA ASP A 172 -21.60 -4.21 -6.18
C ASP A 172 -20.65 -5.41 -6.38
N GLY A 173 -19.89 -5.78 -5.35
CA GLY A 173 -18.80 -6.76 -5.47
C GLY A 173 -17.82 -6.71 -4.30
N VAL A 174 -16.67 -7.36 -4.47
CA VAL A 174 -15.57 -7.31 -3.50
C VAL A 174 -14.43 -6.43 -4.03
N VAL A 175 -14.06 -5.41 -3.28
CA VAL A 175 -12.88 -4.58 -3.54
C VAL A 175 -11.68 -5.17 -2.79
N VAL A 176 -10.52 -5.21 -3.44
CA VAL A 176 -9.23 -5.61 -2.85
C VAL A 176 -8.21 -4.49 -3.08
N GLY A 177 -7.47 -4.14 -2.04
CA GLY A 177 -6.26 -3.31 -2.13
C GLY A 177 -5.17 -3.94 -1.28
N ASN A 178 -4.04 -4.28 -1.89
CA ASN A 178 -2.88 -4.85 -1.21
C ASN A 178 -1.68 -3.90 -1.37
N GLU A 179 -1.19 -3.32 -0.27
CA GLU A 179 -0.07 -2.37 -0.27
C GLU A 179 -0.37 -1.20 -1.22
N VAL A 180 -1.49 -0.53 -0.93
CA VAL A 180 -2.01 0.61 -1.71
C VAL A 180 -2.13 1.85 -0.83
N LEU A 181 -2.43 1.67 0.46
CA LEU A 181 -2.66 2.78 1.37
C LEU A 181 -1.32 3.41 1.78
N ASP A 182 -0.29 2.60 1.97
CA ASP A 182 1.04 3.03 2.40
C ASP A 182 1.76 3.94 1.39
N ALA A 183 1.46 3.75 0.10
CA ALA A 183 1.99 4.56 -0.98
C ALA A 183 1.25 5.90 -1.16
N MET A 184 0.12 6.12 -0.48
CA MET A 184 -0.64 7.36 -0.64
C MET A 184 0.07 8.55 0.02
N PRO A 185 0.02 9.75 -0.60
CA PRO A 185 0.73 10.90 -0.07
C PRO A 185 0.33 11.27 1.36
N VAL A 186 1.33 11.47 2.22
CA VAL A 186 1.15 11.90 3.62
C VAL A 186 1.64 13.32 3.83
N ARG A 187 1.07 14.03 4.80
CA ARG A 187 1.64 15.28 5.32
C ARG A 187 2.48 14.98 6.55
N LEU A 188 3.54 15.76 6.77
CA LEU A 188 4.41 15.61 7.93
C LEU A 188 4.19 16.75 8.91
N PHE A 189 4.16 16.44 10.20
CA PHE A 189 4.06 17.43 11.26
C PHE A 189 5.13 17.21 12.32
N ALA A 190 5.76 18.30 12.74
CA ALA A 190 6.80 18.33 13.75
C ALA A 190 6.37 19.18 14.95
N LYS A 191 6.56 18.65 16.16
CA LYS A 191 6.31 19.37 17.41
C LYS A 191 7.56 20.19 17.79
N ALA A 192 7.41 21.50 17.94
CA ALA A 192 8.51 22.37 18.37
C ALA A 192 7.97 23.55 19.19
N GLY A 193 8.58 23.81 20.36
CA GLY A 193 8.13 24.86 21.27
C GLY A 193 6.70 24.66 21.76
N GLY A 194 6.25 23.41 21.91
CA GLY A 194 4.89 23.05 22.30
C GLY A 194 3.83 23.21 21.20
N ALA A 195 4.20 23.66 20.00
CA ALA A 195 3.28 23.86 18.87
C ALA A 195 3.60 22.92 17.71
N TRP A 196 2.55 22.49 17.01
CA TRP A 196 2.69 21.74 15.77
C TRP A 196 3.08 22.67 14.61
N HIS A 197 4.10 22.25 13.87
CA HIS A 197 4.54 22.86 12.62
C HIS A 197 4.32 21.84 11.51
N GLU A 198 3.92 22.30 10.34
CA GLU A 198 3.89 21.44 9.17
C GLU A 198 5.30 21.36 8.58
N ARG A 199 5.80 20.13 8.42
CA ARG A 199 7.08 19.84 7.80
C ARG A 199 6.86 19.64 6.30
N GLY A 200 7.36 20.58 5.51
CA GLY A 200 7.34 20.51 4.06
C GLY A 200 8.73 20.42 3.46
N VAL A 201 8.81 20.71 2.17
CA VAL A 201 10.03 20.64 1.37
C VAL A 201 10.36 22.01 0.80
N ALA A 202 11.61 22.43 1.03
CA ALA A 202 12.18 23.67 0.51
C ALA A 202 13.51 23.37 -0.22
N LEU A 203 14.16 24.43 -0.72
CA LEU A 203 15.48 24.35 -1.35
C LEU A 203 16.52 25.08 -0.51
N ASP A 204 17.67 24.45 -0.29
CA ASP A 204 18.82 25.07 0.36
C ASP A 204 19.58 26.02 -0.60
N ALA A 205 20.65 26.64 -0.10
CA ALA A 205 21.51 27.53 -0.89
C ALA A 205 22.21 26.85 -2.08
N ARG A 206 22.25 25.51 -2.12
CA ARG A 206 22.82 24.70 -3.20
C ARG A 206 21.74 24.10 -4.10
N GLN A 207 20.47 24.50 -3.93
CA GLN A 207 19.32 23.96 -4.66
C GLN A 207 19.05 22.46 -4.38
N ALA A 208 19.52 21.95 -3.24
CA ALA A 208 19.16 20.62 -2.75
C ALA A 208 17.83 20.70 -1.99
N PHE A 209 17.01 19.64 -2.09
CA PHE A 209 15.80 19.52 -1.31
C PHE A 209 16.14 19.33 0.17
N VAL A 210 15.43 20.04 1.04
CA VAL A 210 15.56 19.95 2.49
C VAL A 210 14.19 20.03 3.13
N PHE A 211 14.05 19.42 4.30
CA PHE A 211 12.87 19.65 5.14
C PHE A 211 12.89 21.08 5.69
N GLU A 212 11.74 21.75 5.66
CA GLU A 212 11.51 23.05 6.30
C GLU A 212 10.18 23.04 7.05
N ASP A 213 10.23 23.34 8.34
CA ASP A 213 9.06 23.40 9.22
C ASP A 213 8.43 24.80 9.16
N ARG A 214 7.13 24.87 8.91
CA ARG A 214 6.35 26.13 8.92
C ARG A 214 5.24 26.08 9.97
N PRO A 215 4.94 27.20 10.64
CA PRO A 215 3.85 27.24 11.62
C PRO A 215 2.53 26.79 10.98
N ALA A 216 1.90 25.78 11.56
CA ALA A 216 0.57 25.36 11.16
C ALA A 216 -0.46 26.10 12.01
N ALA A 217 -1.39 26.80 11.37
CA ALA A 217 -2.47 27.47 12.09
C ALA A 217 -3.33 26.42 12.81
N PRO A 218 -3.74 26.62 14.07
CA PRO A 218 -4.53 25.62 14.81
C PRO A 218 -5.80 25.15 14.08
N ALA A 219 -6.45 26.04 13.34
CA ALA A 219 -7.65 25.72 12.55
C ALA A 219 -7.39 24.84 11.31
N GLY A 220 -6.13 24.72 10.88
CA GLY A 220 -5.70 23.89 9.75
C GLY A 220 -4.99 22.61 10.15
N LEU A 221 -4.87 22.32 11.45
CA LEU A 221 -4.27 21.08 11.94
C LEU A 221 -5.23 19.91 11.75
N PRO A 222 -4.75 18.76 11.28
CA PRO A 222 -5.51 17.52 11.29
C PRO A 222 -6.02 17.21 12.71
N PRO A 223 -7.30 16.82 12.90
CA PRO A 223 -7.89 16.61 14.22
C PRO A 223 -7.11 15.63 15.11
N VAL A 224 -6.47 14.64 14.50
CA VAL A 224 -5.65 13.64 15.21
C VAL A 224 -4.50 14.27 16.00
N LEU A 225 -3.93 15.39 15.53
CA LEU A 225 -2.82 16.06 16.21
C LEU A 225 -3.24 16.77 17.49
N ALA A 226 -4.52 17.16 17.61
CA ALA A 226 -5.06 17.72 18.85
C ALA A 226 -5.10 16.67 19.98
N GLY A 227 -5.20 15.38 19.63
CA GLY A 227 -5.08 14.28 20.59
C GLY A 227 -3.65 13.99 21.06
N LEU A 228 -2.66 14.67 20.48
CA LEU A 228 -1.23 14.46 20.70
C LEU A 228 -0.55 15.71 21.28
N ASP A 229 -1.30 16.54 22.01
CA ASP A 229 -0.77 17.79 22.57
C ASP A 229 0.39 17.57 23.54
N ASP A 230 0.39 16.43 24.25
CA ASP A 230 1.44 15.99 25.18
C ASP A 230 2.68 15.38 24.48
N ALA A 231 2.70 15.30 23.14
CA ALA A 231 3.88 14.86 22.40
C ALA A 231 5.08 15.78 22.70
N ALA A 232 6.26 15.18 22.88
CA ALA A 232 7.48 15.91 23.20
C ALA A 232 7.94 16.78 22.01
N ASP A 233 8.65 17.88 22.31
CA ASP A 233 9.36 18.64 21.29
C ASP A 233 10.36 17.73 20.55
N GLY A 234 10.40 17.86 19.22
CA GLY A 234 11.17 17.00 18.33
C GLY A 234 10.38 15.82 17.76
N TYR A 235 9.17 15.54 18.25
CA TYR A 235 8.30 14.51 17.70
C TYR A 235 7.88 14.85 16.27
N VAL A 236 8.01 13.91 15.34
CA VAL A 236 7.65 14.03 13.93
C VAL A 236 6.78 12.85 13.53
N THR A 237 5.69 13.10 12.82
CA THR A 237 4.78 12.04 12.37
C THR A 237 4.04 12.41 11.09
N GLU A 238 3.42 11.40 10.49
CA GLU A 238 2.58 11.48 9.31
C GLU A 238 1.10 11.68 9.65
N THR A 239 0.37 12.35 8.75
CA THR A 239 -1.10 12.31 8.65
C THR A 239 -1.52 11.82 7.26
N HIS A 240 -2.67 11.14 7.21
CA HIS A 240 -3.01 10.20 6.11
C HIS A 240 -4.20 10.66 5.27
N GLU A 241 -4.40 11.96 5.09
CA GLU A 241 -5.61 12.53 4.47
C GLU A 241 -5.96 11.89 3.11
N ALA A 242 -4.96 11.58 2.28
CA ALA A 242 -5.14 10.91 1.00
C ALA A 242 -5.74 9.50 1.16
N ALA A 243 -5.17 8.68 2.05
CA ALA A 243 -5.68 7.34 2.37
C ALA A 243 -7.08 7.38 2.99
N LEU A 244 -7.36 8.37 3.85
CA LEU A 244 -8.70 8.59 4.40
C LEU A 244 -9.71 8.96 3.30
N ALA A 245 -9.31 9.80 2.34
CA ALA A 245 -10.15 10.20 1.22
C ALA A 245 -10.41 9.03 0.24
N PHE A 246 -9.39 8.22 -0.03
CA PHE A 246 -9.52 6.98 -0.80
C PHE A 246 -10.52 6.03 -0.14
N THR A 247 -10.36 5.76 1.15
CA THR A 247 -11.25 4.85 1.90
C THR A 247 -12.70 5.34 1.86
N ARG A 248 -12.94 6.64 2.07
CA ARG A 248 -14.28 7.24 1.91
C ARG A 248 -14.84 7.04 0.50
N THR A 249 -14.00 7.24 -0.52
CA THR A 249 -14.40 7.08 -1.92
C THR A 249 -14.83 5.65 -2.22
N VAL A 250 -14.00 4.67 -1.84
CA VAL A 250 -14.27 3.24 -2.07
C VAL A 250 -15.50 2.77 -1.30
N CYS A 251 -15.65 3.16 -0.02
CA CYS A 251 -16.79 2.74 0.79
C CYS A 251 -18.11 3.45 0.42
N THR A 252 -18.03 4.64 -0.18
CA THR A 252 -19.20 5.33 -0.76
C THR A 252 -19.61 4.69 -2.09
N MET A 253 -18.63 4.34 -2.93
CA MET A 253 -18.85 3.64 -4.20
C MET A 253 -19.44 2.24 -3.99
N LEU A 254 -19.04 1.55 -2.92
CA LEU A 254 -19.58 0.23 -2.59
C LEU A 254 -21.09 0.34 -2.33
N GLY A 255 -21.89 -0.34 -3.16
CA GLY A 255 -23.34 -0.45 -2.99
C GLY A 255 -23.74 -1.70 -2.20
N ARG A 256 -23.10 -2.84 -2.49
CA ARG A 256 -23.26 -4.12 -1.78
C ARG A 256 -21.99 -4.96 -1.95
N GLY A 257 -21.57 -5.69 -0.92
CA GLY A 257 -20.36 -6.51 -0.94
C GLY A 257 -19.37 -6.10 0.13
N ALA A 258 -18.07 -6.21 -0.16
CA ALA A 258 -17.00 -5.97 0.81
C ALA A 258 -15.83 -5.18 0.21
N VAL A 259 -15.02 -4.58 1.08
CA VAL A 259 -13.74 -3.94 0.76
C VAL A 259 -12.70 -4.56 1.69
N LEU A 260 -11.66 -5.17 1.14
CA LEU A 260 -10.57 -5.79 1.90
C LEU A 260 -9.28 -5.03 1.60
N LEU A 261 -8.66 -4.47 2.63
CA LEU A 261 -7.42 -3.71 2.53
C LEU A 261 -6.34 -4.42 3.36
N VAL A 262 -5.23 -4.75 2.72
CA VAL A 262 -4.07 -5.44 3.32
C VAL A 262 -2.88 -4.50 3.25
N ASP A 263 -2.35 -4.13 4.41
CA ASP A 263 -1.25 -3.16 4.47
C ASP A 263 -0.50 -3.23 5.81
N TYR A 264 0.66 -2.59 5.91
CA TYR A 264 1.45 -2.54 7.13
C TYR A 264 1.20 -1.28 7.95
N GLY A 265 0.98 -1.46 9.26
CA GLY A 265 0.70 -0.35 10.15
C GLY A 265 -0.02 -0.74 11.43
N PHE A 266 -0.63 0.26 12.07
CA PHE A 266 -1.04 0.21 13.47
C PHE A 266 -2.36 0.96 13.72
N PRO A 267 -3.12 0.64 14.78
CA PRO A 267 -4.14 1.54 15.32
C PRO A 267 -3.50 2.83 15.86
N ALA A 268 -4.28 3.91 16.00
CA ALA A 268 -3.79 5.25 16.36
C ALA A 268 -2.93 5.26 17.64
N HIS A 269 -3.29 4.47 18.66
CA HIS A 269 -2.57 4.44 19.93
C HIS A 269 -1.14 3.86 19.82
N GLU A 270 -0.90 2.98 18.86
CA GLU A 270 0.43 2.40 18.57
C GLU A 270 1.16 3.16 17.46
N TYR A 271 0.41 3.73 16.52
CA TYR A 271 0.94 4.63 15.49
C TYR A 271 1.57 5.87 16.14
N TYR A 272 0.80 6.58 16.95
CA TYR A 272 1.23 7.83 17.61
C TYR A 272 1.82 7.60 19.00
N HIS A 273 2.38 6.41 19.24
CA HIS A 273 2.99 6.07 20.52
C HIS A 273 4.18 7.02 20.81
N PRO A 274 4.39 7.50 22.06
CA PRO A 274 5.43 8.49 22.37
C PRO A 274 6.87 8.08 22.00
N GLN A 275 7.14 6.78 21.89
CA GLN A 275 8.45 6.26 21.48
C GLN A 275 8.65 6.24 19.95
N ARG A 276 7.59 6.49 19.16
CA ARG A 276 7.65 6.62 17.70
C ARG A 276 7.81 8.09 17.32
N ASP A 277 8.81 8.73 17.89
CA ASP A 277 9.06 10.17 17.77
C ASP A 277 9.62 10.61 16.40
N ARG A 278 9.90 9.66 15.50
CA ARG A 278 10.35 9.90 14.13
C ARG A 278 9.35 9.42 13.06
N GLY A 279 8.13 9.05 13.46
CA GLY A 279 7.10 8.59 12.54
C GLY A 279 7.43 7.22 11.92
N THR A 280 6.96 7.01 10.70
CA THR A 280 7.09 5.75 9.96
C THR A 280 7.55 5.92 8.51
N LEU A 281 7.77 7.15 8.04
CA LEU A 281 8.24 7.43 6.69
C LEU A 281 9.50 6.62 6.35
N MET A 282 9.43 5.86 5.26
CA MET A 282 10.53 5.02 4.78
C MET A 282 10.63 5.10 3.27
N CYS A 283 11.85 5.02 2.76
CA CYS A 283 12.14 4.96 1.33
C CYS A 283 12.76 3.61 1.00
N HIS A 284 12.35 3.04 -0.14
CA HIS A 284 12.87 1.76 -0.61
C HIS A 284 13.52 1.94 -1.98
N TYR A 285 14.80 1.60 -2.06
CA TYR A 285 15.57 1.64 -3.29
C TYR A 285 16.46 0.41 -3.42
N ARG A 286 16.20 -0.41 -4.43
CA ARG A 286 16.96 -1.63 -4.76
C ARG A 286 17.21 -2.51 -3.54
N HIS A 287 16.14 -2.84 -2.80
CA HIS A 287 16.15 -3.65 -1.58
C HIS A 287 16.88 -3.02 -0.37
N HIS A 288 17.09 -1.71 -0.39
CA HIS A 288 17.61 -0.94 0.74
C HIS A 288 16.53 -0.01 1.29
N ALA A 289 16.26 -0.10 2.58
CA ALA A 289 15.40 0.82 3.31
C ALA A 289 16.23 1.98 3.89
N HIS A 290 15.77 3.22 3.73
CA HIS A 290 16.41 4.43 4.29
C HIS A 290 15.41 5.57 4.50
N ASP A 291 15.82 6.66 5.16
CA ASP A 291 14.96 7.75 5.61
C ASP A 291 15.09 9.06 4.78
N ASP A 292 15.67 8.99 3.58
CA ASP A 292 15.92 10.16 2.72
C ASP A 292 15.00 10.16 1.49
N PRO A 293 13.85 10.87 1.53
CA PRO A 293 12.91 10.93 0.40
C PRO A 293 13.39 11.80 -0.76
N PHE A 294 14.49 12.54 -0.59
CA PHE A 294 15.03 13.43 -1.62
C PHE A 294 16.01 12.74 -2.56
N LEU A 295 16.38 11.50 -2.24
CA LEU A 295 17.27 10.70 -3.07
C LEU A 295 16.55 10.24 -4.34
N TYR A 296 17.18 10.50 -5.49
CA TYR A 296 16.72 10.09 -6.82
C TYR A 296 15.18 10.16 -7.02
N PRO A 297 14.55 11.34 -6.96
CA PRO A 297 13.11 11.47 -7.12
C PRO A 297 12.61 10.73 -8.37
N GLY A 298 11.55 9.93 -8.21
CA GLY A 298 10.98 9.07 -9.26
C GLY A 298 11.63 7.71 -9.43
N LEU A 299 12.75 7.42 -8.77
CA LEU A 299 13.46 6.13 -8.87
C LEU A 299 13.45 5.29 -7.58
N GLN A 300 12.90 5.81 -6.50
CA GLN A 300 12.72 5.08 -5.25
C GLN A 300 11.26 5.21 -4.81
N ASP A 301 10.82 4.23 -4.05
CA ASP A 301 9.53 4.31 -3.39
C ASP A 301 9.63 5.14 -2.10
N ILE A 302 8.51 5.74 -1.72
CA ILE A 302 8.34 6.51 -0.48
C ILE A 302 7.03 6.03 0.11
N THR A 303 7.06 5.54 1.34
CA THR A 303 5.87 5.00 2.01
C THR A 303 5.80 5.47 3.45
N ALA A 304 4.60 5.44 4.00
CA ALA A 304 4.34 5.56 5.43
C ALA A 304 3.50 4.37 5.86
N HIS A 305 3.65 3.93 7.11
CA HIS A 305 2.74 2.91 7.62
C HIS A 305 1.31 3.45 7.64
N VAL A 306 0.34 2.54 7.63
CA VAL A 306 -1.09 2.88 7.70
C VAL A 306 -1.52 3.08 9.15
N GLU A 307 -2.27 4.16 9.38
CA GLU A 307 -2.96 4.43 10.64
C GLU A 307 -4.41 3.89 10.53
N PHE A 308 -4.65 2.69 11.08
CA PHE A 308 -5.88 1.92 10.84
C PHE A 308 -7.12 2.44 11.58
N THR A 309 -6.98 3.19 12.67
CA THR A 309 -8.12 3.82 13.35
C THR A 309 -8.73 4.88 12.44
N GLY A 310 -7.91 5.73 11.82
CA GLY A 310 -8.37 6.71 10.84
C GLY A 310 -9.02 6.06 9.62
N ILE A 311 -8.46 4.96 9.10
CA ILE A 311 -9.07 4.19 8.00
C ILE A 311 -10.45 3.65 8.39
N TYR A 312 -10.58 3.11 9.61
CA TYR A 312 -11.84 2.67 10.17
C TYR A 312 -12.86 3.81 10.25
N ASP A 313 -12.50 4.94 10.87
CA ASP A 313 -13.37 6.10 11.03
C ASP A 313 -13.82 6.65 9.66
N ALA A 314 -12.90 6.70 8.70
CA ALA A 314 -13.18 7.15 7.34
C ALA A 314 -14.20 6.25 6.62
N ALA A 315 -14.11 4.93 6.78
CA ALA A 315 -15.07 4.00 6.18
C ALA A 315 -16.44 4.08 6.85
N VAL A 316 -16.49 4.01 8.19
CA VAL A 316 -17.75 4.02 8.95
C VAL A 316 -18.50 5.34 8.79
N ALA A 317 -17.79 6.46 8.61
CA ALA A 317 -18.42 7.76 8.30
C ALA A 317 -19.21 7.76 6.98
N THR A 318 -18.97 6.81 6.07
CA THR A 318 -19.77 6.62 4.85
C THR A 318 -21.01 5.75 5.09
N GLY A 319 -21.16 5.18 6.28
CA GLY A 319 -22.18 4.20 6.64
C GLY A 319 -21.86 2.76 6.17
N ALA A 320 -20.61 2.46 5.85
CA ALA A 320 -20.17 1.07 5.67
C ALA A 320 -19.94 0.41 7.04
N ASP A 321 -20.16 -0.89 7.12
CA ASP A 321 -19.96 -1.66 8.36
C ASP A 321 -18.53 -2.18 8.43
N LEU A 322 -17.94 -2.23 9.62
CA LEU A 322 -16.66 -2.92 9.83
C LEU A 322 -16.92 -4.43 9.86
N LEU A 323 -16.30 -5.15 8.94
CA LEU A 323 -16.39 -6.61 8.84
C LEU A 323 -15.33 -7.31 9.70
N GLY A 324 -14.18 -6.65 9.93
CA GLY A 324 -13.15 -7.10 10.86
C GLY A 324 -11.82 -6.39 10.68
N TYR A 325 -10.95 -6.52 11.68
CA TYR A 325 -9.58 -6.00 11.68
C TYR A 325 -8.65 -6.93 12.45
N THR A 326 -7.59 -7.43 11.83
CA THR A 326 -6.63 -8.32 12.51
C THR A 326 -5.24 -8.26 11.87
N SER A 327 -4.25 -8.96 12.42
CA SER A 327 -2.94 -9.11 11.78
C SER A 327 -3.00 -10.07 10.60
N GLN A 328 -2.11 -9.88 9.62
CA GLN A 328 -2.04 -10.73 8.42
C GLN A 328 -1.87 -12.21 8.80
N ALA A 329 -1.04 -12.52 9.79
CA ALA A 329 -0.86 -13.88 10.27
C ALA A 329 -2.20 -14.51 10.71
N ARG A 330 -2.98 -13.79 11.52
CA ARG A 330 -4.28 -14.27 12.00
C ARG A 330 -5.27 -14.43 10.86
N PHE A 331 -5.35 -13.43 9.98
CA PHE A 331 -6.21 -13.47 8.81
C PHE A 331 -5.92 -14.69 7.91
N LEU A 332 -4.65 -14.88 7.53
CA LEU A 332 -4.24 -15.98 6.64
C LEU A 332 -4.38 -17.35 7.30
N LEU A 333 -4.09 -17.47 8.61
CA LEU A 333 -4.32 -18.71 9.36
C LEU A 333 -5.81 -19.06 9.41
N ASN A 334 -6.68 -18.09 9.70
CA ASN A 334 -8.13 -18.30 9.74
C ASN A 334 -8.68 -18.63 8.35
N ALA A 335 -8.13 -18.04 7.30
CA ALA A 335 -8.48 -18.32 5.90
C ALA A 335 -7.85 -19.62 5.35
N GLY A 336 -7.13 -20.40 6.16
CA GLY A 336 -6.69 -21.75 5.79
C GLY A 336 -5.33 -21.83 5.07
N ILE A 337 -4.41 -20.89 5.27
CA ILE A 337 -3.07 -20.94 4.62
C ILE A 337 -2.29 -22.23 4.92
N THR A 338 -2.46 -22.82 6.10
CA THR A 338 -1.83 -24.09 6.47
C THR A 338 -2.43 -25.26 5.71
N ASP A 339 -3.71 -25.20 5.38
CA ASP A 339 -4.39 -26.22 4.58
C ASP A 339 -3.94 -26.11 3.13
N ALA A 340 -3.82 -24.89 2.62
CA ALA A 340 -3.25 -24.62 1.29
C ALA A 340 -1.81 -25.12 1.16
N LEU A 341 -0.97 -24.93 2.20
CA LEU A 341 0.39 -25.49 2.24
C LEU A 341 0.37 -27.03 2.29
N SER A 342 -0.56 -27.61 3.06
CA SER A 342 -0.67 -29.06 3.24
C SER A 342 -1.14 -29.80 1.99
N ALA A 343 -1.71 -29.07 1.01
CA ALA A 343 -2.05 -29.63 -0.30
C ALA A 343 -0.80 -29.92 -1.17
N ILE A 344 0.36 -29.38 -0.80
CA ILE A 344 1.64 -29.65 -1.48
C ILE A 344 2.29 -30.87 -0.80
N ASP A 345 2.60 -31.91 -1.58
CA ASP A 345 3.26 -33.12 -1.07
C ASP A 345 4.63 -32.77 -0.44
N PRO A 346 4.83 -33.03 0.87
CA PRO A 346 6.10 -32.75 1.53
C PRO A 346 7.29 -33.54 0.96
N SER A 347 7.03 -34.63 0.23
CA SER A 347 8.07 -35.39 -0.47
C SER A 347 8.56 -34.70 -1.75
N ASP A 348 7.75 -33.80 -2.34
CA ASP A 348 8.21 -32.88 -3.37
C ASP A 348 8.90 -31.67 -2.71
N ILE A 349 10.14 -31.90 -2.29
CA ILE A 349 11.00 -30.92 -1.63
C ILE A 349 11.15 -29.63 -2.47
N HIS A 350 11.12 -29.74 -3.81
CA HIS A 350 11.30 -28.60 -4.71
C HIS A 350 10.09 -27.66 -4.71
N ALA A 351 8.87 -28.19 -4.58
CA ALA A 351 7.66 -27.38 -4.44
C ALA A 351 7.42 -26.97 -2.97
N PHE A 352 7.63 -27.88 -2.03
CA PHE A 352 7.26 -27.71 -0.64
C PHE A 352 8.16 -26.70 0.09
N LEU A 353 9.49 -26.77 -0.05
CA LEU A 353 10.38 -25.87 0.71
C LEU A 353 10.19 -24.38 0.36
N PRO A 354 10.09 -23.97 -0.92
CA PRO A 354 9.79 -22.57 -1.24
C PRO A 354 8.42 -22.12 -0.71
N ALA A 355 7.41 -22.99 -0.80
CA ALA A 355 6.07 -22.71 -0.29
C ALA A 355 6.07 -22.53 1.24
N ALA A 356 6.70 -23.45 1.97
CA ALA A 356 6.81 -23.39 3.43
C ALA A 356 7.57 -22.13 3.91
N ASN A 357 8.68 -21.79 3.23
CA ASN A 357 9.42 -20.55 3.52
C ASN A 357 8.57 -19.30 3.27
N ALA A 358 7.78 -19.28 2.19
CA ALA A 358 6.89 -18.15 1.91
C ALA A 358 5.77 -18.03 2.96
N VAL A 359 5.15 -19.15 3.36
CA VAL A 359 4.16 -19.16 4.45
C VAL A 359 4.78 -18.64 5.73
N GLN A 360 6.00 -19.09 6.09
CA GLN A 360 6.71 -18.59 7.27
C GLN A 360 6.90 -17.08 7.22
N LYS A 361 7.32 -16.50 6.08
CA LYS A 361 7.42 -15.04 5.93
C LYS A 361 6.09 -14.31 6.06
N LEU A 362 5.02 -14.88 5.50
CA LEU A 362 3.68 -14.28 5.50
C LEU A 362 3.04 -14.26 6.90
N ILE A 363 3.33 -15.23 7.77
CA ILE A 363 2.66 -15.38 9.07
C ILE A 363 3.57 -15.17 10.29
N SER A 364 4.88 -15.13 10.12
CA SER A 364 5.82 -14.92 11.24
C SER A 364 5.76 -13.48 11.73
N GLU A 365 5.67 -13.29 13.04
CA GLU A 365 5.75 -11.97 13.70
C GLU A 365 7.06 -11.24 13.38
N ALA A 366 8.17 -11.97 13.25
CA ALA A 366 9.47 -11.42 12.90
C ALA A 366 9.59 -10.97 11.42
N GLU A 367 8.55 -11.21 10.61
CA GLU A 367 8.49 -10.90 9.19
C GLU A 367 7.23 -10.06 8.92
N MET A 368 6.31 -10.53 8.07
CA MET A 368 5.11 -9.77 7.70
C MET A 368 3.93 -10.01 8.64
N GLY A 369 3.93 -11.11 9.40
CA GLY A 369 2.73 -11.66 10.02
C GLY A 369 2.05 -10.75 11.05
N GLU A 370 2.83 -9.97 11.80
CA GLU A 370 2.30 -9.04 12.79
C GLU A 370 2.25 -7.60 12.29
N LEU A 371 3.27 -7.18 11.54
CA LEU A 371 3.35 -5.81 11.03
C LEU A 371 2.21 -5.52 10.03
N PHE A 372 1.96 -6.44 9.10
CA PHE A 372 0.84 -6.34 8.18
C PHE A 372 -0.48 -6.64 8.90
N LYS A 373 -1.50 -5.88 8.53
CA LYS A 373 -2.86 -5.99 9.01
C LYS A 373 -3.81 -6.16 7.83
N VAL A 374 -4.97 -6.72 8.13
CA VAL A 374 -6.10 -6.75 7.21
C VAL A 374 -7.26 -6.07 7.88
N ILE A 375 -7.81 -5.05 7.22
CA ILE A 375 -9.07 -4.41 7.61
C ILE A 375 -10.09 -4.63 6.50
N ALA A 376 -11.33 -4.94 6.87
CA ALA A 376 -12.40 -5.13 5.91
C ALA A 376 -13.67 -4.39 6.28
N PHE A 377 -14.35 -3.86 5.27
CA PHE A 377 -15.64 -3.18 5.40
C PHE A 377 -16.68 -3.85 4.52
N SER A 378 -17.96 -3.66 4.80
CA SER A 378 -19.03 -4.25 4.01
C SER A 378 -20.27 -3.36 3.89
N ARG A 379 -21.12 -3.74 2.94
CA ARG A 379 -22.52 -3.32 2.86
C ARG A 379 -23.39 -4.49 2.45
N GLY A 380 -24.47 -4.75 3.20
CA GLY A 380 -25.39 -5.85 2.90
C GLY A 380 -24.77 -7.23 3.06
N ILE A 381 -23.87 -7.37 4.05
CA ILE A 381 -23.37 -8.65 4.56
C ILE A 381 -23.74 -8.68 6.04
N ASP A 382 -24.59 -9.65 6.42
CA ASP A 382 -24.93 -9.88 7.82
C ASP A 382 -23.91 -10.84 8.44
N GLY A 383 -23.27 -10.44 9.54
CA GLY A 383 -22.26 -11.24 10.24
C GLY A 383 -20.83 -10.87 9.89
N THR A 384 -19.89 -11.78 10.19
CA THR A 384 -18.45 -11.64 9.93
C THR A 384 -17.99 -12.71 8.96
N LEU A 385 -16.79 -12.54 8.36
CA LEU A 385 -16.12 -13.60 7.61
C LEU A 385 -15.35 -14.53 8.55
N ASP A 386 -15.17 -15.79 8.14
CA ASP A 386 -14.38 -16.78 8.86
C ASP A 386 -12.92 -16.33 9.07
N ALA A 387 -12.37 -15.59 8.10
CA ALA A 387 -11.02 -15.03 8.19
C ALA A 387 -10.83 -14.05 9.37
N PHE A 388 -11.92 -13.49 9.92
CA PHE A 388 -11.90 -12.64 11.12
C PHE A 388 -12.44 -13.36 12.36
N ALA A 389 -12.87 -14.62 12.27
CA ALA A 389 -13.55 -15.31 13.38
C ALA A 389 -12.69 -15.51 14.64
N ARG A 390 -11.35 -15.47 14.53
CA ARG A 390 -10.44 -15.65 15.67
C ARG A 390 -9.35 -14.59 15.71
N GLY A 391 -9.16 -14.00 16.88
CA GLY A 391 -8.12 -12.99 17.09
C GLY A 391 -8.40 -11.69 16.34
N ASP A 392 -9.67 -11.39 16.07
CA ASP A 392 -10.10 -10.07 15.65
C ASP A 392 -9.72 -9.02 16.71
N ARG A 393 -9.29 -7.86 16.22
CA ARG A 393 -8.77 -6.73 16.98
C ARG A 393 -9.58 -5.46 16.73
N SER A 394 -10.80 -5.55 16.18
CA SER A 394 -11.64 -4.37 15.94
C SER A 394 -11.89 -3.54 17.20
N HIS A 395 -11.86 -4.16 18.38
CA HIS A 395 -11.96 -3.48 19.68
C HIS A 395 -10.76 -2.59 20.05
N ALA A 396 -9.65 -2.71 19.32
CA ALA A 396 -8.42 -1.95 19.54
C ALA A 396 -8.24 -0.79 18.55
N LEU A 397 -9.17 -0.63 17.60
CA LEU A 397 -9.23 0.51 16.68
C LEU A 397 -9.69 1.77 17.41
#